data_AF-A0A8D4N6Y1-F1
#
_entry.id   AF-A0A8D4N6Y1-F1
#
_cell.length_a   1.000
_cell.length_b   1.000
_cell.length_c   1.000
_cell.angle_alpha   90.00
_cell.angle_beta   90.00
_cell.angle_gamma   90.00
#
_symmetry.space_group_name_H-M   'P 1'
#
loop_
_entity.id
_entity.type
_entity.pdbx_description
1 polymer ?
#
loop_
_entity_poly.entity_id
_entity_poly.type
_entity_poly.pdbx_seq_one_letter_code
_entity_poly.pdbx_strand_id
1 'polypeptide(L)'
;MHELKPNEQINRLSGAIKDMDCLSQQALSEIVAITDLLLHWMESPKCYQRMHMMADALNLISYRAQETIENVGREAESVGCEYIDHERQRRLVAAKKYKIGGADHE
;
A
#
# COMPACT_ATOMS: atom_id res chain seq x y z
N MET A 1 16.93 -5.88 26.29
CA MET A 1 16.52 -6.53 25.02
C MET A 1 17.09 -7.93 25.05
N HIS A 2 16.25 -8.97 25.02
CA HIS A 2 16.74 -10.34 24.90
C HIS A 2 16.98 -10.60 23.41
N GLU A 3 18.23 -10.87 23.01
CA GLU A 3 18.50 -11.33 21.64
C GLU A 3 17.81 -12.67 21.43
N LEU A 4 16.93 -12.73 20.43
CA LEU A 4 16.26 -13.96 20.02
C LEU A 4 17.30 -14.94 19.47
N LYS A 5 17.10 -16.23 19.73
CA LYS A 5 17.93 -17.27 19.13
C LYS A 5 17.74 -17.26 17.60
N PRO A 6 18.76 -17.66 16.81
CA PRO A 6 18.65 -17.68 15.34
C PRO A 6 17.40 -18.39 14.82
N ASN A 7 17.02 -19.53 15.41
CA ASN A 7 15.80 -20.25 15.01
C ASN A 7 14.51 -19.46 15.29
N GLU A 8 14.46 -18.69 16.37
CA GLU A 8 13.29 -17.86 16.69
C GLU A 8 13.16 -16.69 15.72
N GLN A 9 14.30 -16.10 15.30
CA GLN A 9 14.33 -15.06 14.27
C GLN A 9 13.86 -15.60 12.91
N ILE A 10 14.35 -16.78 12.51
CA ILE A 10 13.92 -17.45 11.25
C ILE A 10 12.42 -17.75 11.27
N ASN A 11 11.89 -18.24 12.39
CA ASN A 11 10.47 -18.53 12.52
C ASN A 11 9.61 -17.26 12.44
N ARG A 12 10.04 -16.16 13.07
CA ARG A 12 9.35 -14.86 12.96
C ARG A 12 9.36 -14.32 11.54
N LEU A 13 10.51 -14.38 10.86
CA LEU A 13 10.63 -13.98 9.46
C LEU A 13 9.73 -14.83 8.55
N SER A 14 9.70 -16.16 8.74
CA SER A 14 8.82 -17.04 7.98
C SER A 14 7.34 -16.76 8.23
N GLY A 15 6.96 -16.40 9.46
CA GLY A 15 5.60 -15.97 9.80
C GLY A 15 5.22 -14.71 9.04
N ALA A 16 6.02 -13.65 9.17
CA ALA A 16 5.78 -12.38 8.49
C ALA A 16 5.67 -12.53 6.96
N ILE A 17 6.51 -13.38 6.34
CA ILE A 17 6.42 -13.66 4.89
C ILE A 17 5.09 -14.32 4.51
N LYS A 18 4.61 -15.27 5.32
CA LYS A 18 3.31 -15.92 5.07
C LYS A 18 2.15 -14.95 5.24
N ASP A 19 2.22 -14.10 6.26
CA ASP A 19 1.18 -13.10 6.52
C ASP A 19 1.15 -12.05 5.40
N MET A 20 2.31 -11.57 4.94
CA MET A 20 2.43 -10.68 3.79
C MET A 20 1.90 -11.31 2.49
N ASP A 21 2.21 -12.59 2.22
CA ASP A 21 1.69 -13.31 1.04
C ASP A 21 0.16 -13.43 1.13
N CYS A 22 -0.38 -13.85 2.27
CA CYS A 22 -1.82 -13.96 2.49
C CYS A 22 -2.54 -12.62 2.24
N LEU A 23 -2.06 -11.53 2.85
CA LEU A 23 -2.60 -10.19 2.68
C LEU A 23 -2.54 -9.75 1.22
N SER A 24 -1.41 -10.00 0.54
CA SER A 24 -1.21 -9.62 -0.85
C SER A 24 -2.13 -10.40 -1.79
N GLN A 25 -2.18 -11.73 -1.67
CA GLN A 25 -2.99 -12.60 -2.54
C GLN A 25 -4.48 -12.27 -2.40
N GLN A 26 -4.95 -12.08 -1.17
CA GLN A 26 -6.35 -11.73 -0.93
C GLN A 26 -6.70 -10.41 -1.61
N ALA A 27 -5.96 -9.34 -1.30
CA ALA A 27 -6.29 -8.01 -1.81
C ALA A 27 -6.09 -7.88 -3.32
N LEU A 28 -5.05 -8.49 -3.88
CA LEU A 28 -4.81 -8.47 -5.33
C LEU A 28 -5.90 -9.23 -6.07
N SER A 29 -6.37 -10.37 -5.54
CA SER A 29 -7.49 -11.11 -6.13
C SER A 29 -8.79 -10.30 -6.10
N GLU A 30 -9.06 -9.59 -5.02
CA GLU A 30 -10.21 -8.67 -4.91
C GLU A 30 -10.10 -7.53 -5.92
N ILE A 31 -8.92 -6.90 -6.05
CA ILE A 31 -8.68 -5.81 -7.02
C ILE A 31 -8.86 -6.30 -8.46
N VAL A 32 -8.34 -7.49 -8.80
CA VAL A 32 -8.53 -8.10 -10.12
C VAL A 32 -10.02 -8.31 -10.39
N ALA A 33 -10.75 -8.93 -9.46
CA ALA A 33 -12.17 -9.19 -9.62
C ALA A 33 -13.00 -7.90 -9.81
N ILE A 34 -12.72 -6.86 -9.02
CA ILE A 34 -13.41 -5.55 -9.18
C ILE A 34 -13.06 -4.94 -10.54
N THR A 35 -11.79 -5.00 -10.95
CA THR A 35 -11.35 -4.43 -12.22
C THR A 35 -12.01 -5.12 -13.41
N ASP A 36 -12.07 -6.46 -13.41
CA ASP A 36 -12.73 -7.24 -14.46
C ASP A 36 -14.22 -6.92 -14.56
N LEU A 37 -14.90 -6.78 -13.40
CA LEU A 37 -16.30 -6.37 -13.35
C LEU A 37 -16.51 -4.97 -13.93
N LEU A 38 -15.60 -4.02 -13.64
CA LEU A 38 -15.67 -2.66 -14.20
C LEU A 38 -15.42 -2.65 -15.70
N LEU A 39 -14.42 -3.37 -16.18
CA LEU A 39 -14.11 -3.47 -17.60
C LEU A 39 -15.32 -4.02 -18.38
N HIS A 40 -15.93 -5.09 -17.88
CA HIS A 40 -17.14 -5.62 -18.51
C HIS A 40 -18.33 -4.65 -18.41
N TRP A 41 -18.46 -3.95 -17.30
CA TRP A 41 -19.54 -2.97 -17.12
C TRP A 41 -19.41 -1.76 -18.06
N MET A 42 -18.19 -1.34 -18.41
CA MET A 42 -17.92 -0.25 -19.36
C MET A 42 -18.41 -0.55 -20.78
N GLU A 43 -18.54 -1.82 -21.14
CA GLU A 43 -19.12 -2.24 -22.42
C GLU A 43 -20.65 -2.01 -22.46
N SER A 44 -21.28 -1.77 -21.31
CA SER A 44 -22.72 -1.51 -21.20
C SER A 44 -23.05 -0.02 -21.36
N PRO A 45 -24.11 0.33 -22.13
CA PRO A 45 -24.63 1.71 -22.18
C PRO A 45 -25.03 2.27 -20.80
N LYS A 46 -25.32 1.39 -19.83
CA LYS A 46 -25.64 1.77 -18.45
C LYS A 46 -24.47 2.42 -17.71
N CYS A 47 -23.23 2.13 -18.12
CA CYS A 47 -22.03 2.74 -17.53
C CYS A 47 -22.04 4.26 -17.71
N TYR A 48 -22.32 4.74 -18.93
CA TYR A 48 -22.37 6.18 -19.23
C TYR A 48 -23.44 6.93 -18.42
N GLN A 49 -24.54 6.25 -18.07
CA GLN A 49 -25.60 6.84 -17.24
C GLN A 49 -25.25 6.89 -15.74
N ARG A 50 -24.25 6.11 -15.31
CA ARG A 50 -23.92 5.92 -13.89
C ARG A 50 -22.44 6.12 -13.62
N MET A 51 -21.80 7.06 -14.32
CA MET A 51 -20.35 7.27 -14.24
C MET A 51 -19.82 7.54 -12.82
N HIS A 52 -20.67 8.01 -11.89
CA HIS A 52 -20.31 8.12 -10.47
C HIS A 52 -19.96 6.75 -9.84
N MET A 53 -20.66 5.67 -10.21
CA MET A 53 -20.34 4.32 -9.71
C MET A 53 -18.96 3.84 -10.20
N MET A 54 -18.51 4.30 -11.38
CA MET A 54 -17.15 4.04 -11.87
C MET A 54 -16.13 4.73 -10.97
N ALA A 55 -16.36 6.01 -10.65
CA ALA A 55 -15.49 6.75 -9.74
C ALA A 55 -15.44 6.09 -8.35
N ASP A 56 -16.59 5.67 -7.82
CA ASP A 56 -16.67 4.97 -6.53
C ASP A 56 -15.87 3.66 -6.53
N ALA A 57 -15.97 2.88 -7.61
CA ALA A 57 -15.25 1.62 -7.71
C ALA A 57 -13.73 1.82 -7.90
N LEU A 58 -13.31 2.84 -8.65
CA LEU A 58 -11.90 3.22 -8.76
C LEU A 58 -11.34 3.72 -7.42
N ASN A 59 -12.12 4.49 -6.66
CA ASN A 59 -11.78 4.89 -5.30
C ASN A 59 -11.62 3.67 -4.37
N LEU A 60 -12.52 2.68 -4.50
CA LEU A 60 -12.44 1.43 -3.73
C LEU A 60 -11.17 0.63 -4.07
N ILE A 61 -10.83 0.49 -5.35
CA ILE A 61 -9.58 -0.17 -5.78
C ILE A 61 -8.37 0.57 -5.19
N SER A 62 -8.34 1.89 -5.30
CA SER A 62 -7.23 2.69 -4.78
C SER A 62 -7.11 2.59 -3.26
N TYR A 63 -8.23 2.62 -2.54
CA TYR A 63 -8.27 2.43 -1.10
C TYR A 63 -7.72 1.05 -0.72
N ARG A 64 -8.21 -0.01 -1.38
CA ARG A 64 -7.82 -1.38 -1.07
C ARG A 64 -6.33 -1.63 -1.36
N ALA A 65 -5.82 -1.09 -2.45
CA ALA A 65 -4.38 -1.15 -2.75
C ALA A 65 -3.54 -0.44 -1.67
N GLN A 66 -3.94 0.78 -1.28
CA GLN A 66 -3.22 1.55 -0.26
C GLN A 66 -3.24 0.87 1.11
N GLU A 67 -4.40 0.38 1.54
CA GLU A 67 -4.55 -0.38 2.78
C GLU A 67 -3.66 -1.64 2.78
N THR A 68 -3.57 -2.34 1.66
CA THR A 68 -2.72 -3.53 1.52
C THR A 68 -1.24 -3.18 1.60
N ILE A 69 -0.80 -2.11 0.93
CA ILE A 69 0.58 -1.61 1.01
C ILE A 69 0.95 -1.31 2.46
N GLU A 70 0.06 -0.66 3.22
CA GLU A 70 0.30 -0.35 4.62
C GLU A 70 0.36 -1.60 5.50
N ASN A 71 -0.56 -2.55 5.31
CA ASN A 71 -0.58 -3.78 6.10
C ASN A 71 0.66 -4.65 5.84
N VAL A 72 1.02 -4.85 4.58
CA VAL A 72 2.27 -5.56 4.20
C VAL A 72 3.50 -4.82 4.76
N GLY A 73 3.51 -3.49 4.68
CA GLY A 73 4.57 -2.67 5.26
C GLY A 73 4.73 -2.88 6.77
N ARG A 74 3.63 -2.94 7.53
CA ARG A 74 3.66 -3.20 8.98
C ARG A 74 4.18 -4.60 9.32
N GLU A 75 3.81 -5.62 8.53
CA GLU A 75 4.34 -6.97 8.73
C GLU A 75 5.84 -7.02 8.48
N ALA A 76 6.32 -6.37 7.42
CA ALA A 76 7.74 -6.26 7.10
C ALA A 76 8.52 -5.49 8.19
N GLU A 77 7.97 -4.37 8.69
CA GLU A 77 8.54 -3.57 9.79
C GLU A 77 8.67 -4.39 11.08
N SER A 78 7.71 -5.27 11.37
CA SER A 78 7.72 -6.12 12.57
C SER A 78 8.95 -7.05 12.66
N VAL A 79 9.59 -7.32 11.51
CA VAL A 79 10.79 -8.14 11.35
C VAL A 79 11.99 -7.35 10.82
N GLY A 80 11.91 -6.02 10.78
CA GLY A 80 13.00 -5.13 10.36
C GLY A 80 13.37 -5.25 8.88
N CYS A 81 12.39 -5.60 8.04
CA CYS A 81 12.53 -5.78 6.60
C CYS A 81 11.66 -4.78 5.81
N GLU A 82 11.29 -3.65 6.42
CA GLU A 82 10.42 -2.66 5.83
C GLU A 82 11.00 -2.06 4.53
N TYR A 83 10.11 -1.80 3.57
CA TYR A 83 10.48 -1.06 2.38
C TYR A 83 10.62 0.44 2.70
N ILE A 84 11.80 1.00 2.43
CA ILE A 84 12.07 2.43 2.60
C ILE A 84 12.18 3.08 1.21
N ASP A 85 11.20 3.92 0.87
CA ASP A 85 11.29 4.78 -0.31
C ASP A 85 12.25 5.94 -0.01
N HIS A 86 13.54 5.68 -0.20
CA HIS A 86 14.60 6.67 0.01
C HIS A 86 14.38 7.92 -0.86
N GLU A 87 13.82 7.78 -2.06
CA GLU A 87 13.55 8.91 -2.95
C GLU A 87 12.47 9.80 -2.39
N ARG A 88 11.36 9.23 -1.92
CA ARG A 88 10.31 9.97 -1.22
C ARG A 88 10.86 10.61 0.05
N GLN A 89 11.71 9.93 0.80
CA GLN A 89 12.35 10.50 1.99
C GLN A 89 13.22 11.71 1.63
N ARG A 90 14.01 11.64 0.55
CA ARG A 90 14.79 12.78 0.04
C ARG A 90 13.90 13.95 -0.37
N ARG A 91 12.81 13.69 -1.10
CA ARG A 91 11.83 14.72 -1.50
C ARG A 91 11.17 15.39 -0.28
N LEU A 92 10.79 14.61 0.74
CA LEU A 92 10.19 15.14 1.98
C LEU A 92 11.17 15.98 2.80
N VAL A 93 12.43 15.56 2.89
CA VAL A 93 13.48 16.34 3.56
C VAL A 93 13.75 17.65 2.83
N ALA A 94 13.83 17.64 1.50
CA ALA A 94 13.99 18.85 0.70
C ALA A 94 12.80 19.82 0.88
N ALA A 95 11.57 19.32 0.84
CA ALA A 95 10.37 20.11 1.07
C ALA A 95 10.33 20.74 2.48
N LYS A 96 10.73 19.99 3.53
CA LYS A 96 10.86 20.53 4.89
C LYS A 96 11.91 21.63 4.97
N LYS A 97 13.08 21.42 4.38
CA LYS A 97 14.16 22.43 4.35
C LYS A 97 13.73 23.71 3.64
N TYR A 98 13.01 23.61 2.52
CA TYR A 98 12.47 24.77 1.82
C TYR A 98 11.47 25.57 2.69
N LYS A 99 10.56 24.88 3.39
CA LYS A 99 9.60 25.55 4.30
C LYS A 99 10.29 26.25 5.48
N ILE A 100 11.39 25.70 5.98
CA ILE A 100 12.16 26.29 7.08
C ILE A 100 13.01 27.46 6.57
N GLY A 101 13.73 27.30 5.47
CA GLY A 101 14.57 28.37 4.90
C GLY A 101 13.80 29.51 4.22
N GLY A 102 12.50 29.32 3.94
CA GLY A 102 11.61 30.39 3.50
C GLY A 102 11.06 31.27 4.64
N ALA A 103 11.18 30.83 5.90
CA ALA A 103 10.75 31.59 7.07
C ALA A 103 11.81 32.60 7.56
N ASP A 104 13.05 32.51 7.05
CA ASP A 104 14.16 33.43 7.36
C ASP A 104 14.27 34.58 6.33
N HIS A 105 13.31 34.69 5.39
CA HIS A 105 13.29 35.64 4.28
C HIS A 105 11.99 36.48 4.21
N GLU A 106 11.35 36.74 5.35
CA GLU A 106 10.32 37.78 5.53
C GLU A 106 10.69 38.67 6.72
#